data_AF-A0A951HCK3-F1
#
_entry.id   AF-A0A951HCK3-F1
#
_cell.length_a   1.000
_cell.length_b   1.000
_cell.length_c   1.000
_cell.angle_alpha   90.00
_cell.angle_beta   90.00
_cell.angle_gamma   90.00
#
_symmetry.space_group_name_H-M   'P 1'
#
loop_
_entity.id
_entity.type
_entity.pdbx_description
1 polymer ?
#
loop_
_entity_poly.entity_id
_entity_poly.type
_entity_poly.pdbx_seq_one_letter_code
_entity_poly.pdbx_strand_id
1 'polypeptide(L)'
;MHEPETVTTDPNPTESQGAEVPALPPSDPSFYERLGPAGRTVVEAMAIAAINMVLALVLQSLHLQLFLAAPENVHSIELLRKINPAVLFVLAVAIAPVLEESLFRGLPFLIMRGLSRWGEMQDITRQVVFWGLGGCAAVLFAFAHANSGASFHLPLPQFLFGLWSWHVINTRGLRYSILLHGVHNLLLSTLLLRGAS
;
A
#
# COMPACT_ATOMS: atom_id res chain seq x y z
N MET A 1 -7.52 -86.98 -20.48
CA MET A 1 -8.03 -85.63 -20.17
C MET A 1 -7.47 -85.29 -18.81
N HIS A 2 -6.45 -84.43 -18.76
CA HIS A 2 -5.85 -83.93 -17.52
C HIS A 2 -6.47 -82.58 -17.22
N GLU A 3 -7.12 -82.45 -16.06
CA GLU A 3 -7.56 -81.16 -15.53
C GLU A 3 -6.36 -80.43 -14.88
N PRO A 4 -6.23 -79.11 -15.04
CA PRO A 4 -5.17 -78.34 -14.41
C PRO A 4 -5.55 -77.97 -12.97
N GLU A 5 -4.66 -78.29 -12.03
CA GLU A 5 -4.74 -77.85 -10.63
C GLU A 5 -4.56 -76.32 -10.54
N THR A 6 -5.51 -75.66 -9.88
CA THR A 6 -5.50 -74.22 -9.64
C THR A 6 -4.72 -73.93 -8.37
N VAL A 7 -3.48 -73.47 -8.51
CA VAL A 7 -2.65 -72.99 -7.39
C VAL A 7 -3.23 -71.67 -6.89
N THR A 8 -3.78 -71.70 -5.68
CA THR A 8 -4.27 -70.53 -4.94
C THR A 8 -3.12 -70.00 -4.09
N THR A 9 -2.55 -68.85 -4.46
CA THR A 9 -1.63 -68.10 -3.60
C THR A 9 -2.42 -67.11 -2.75
N ASP A 10 -2.43 -67.33 -1.43
CA ASP A 10 -2.88 -66.35 -0.45
C ASP A 10 -1.97 -65.11 -0.46
N PRO A 11 -2.48 -63.89 -0.70
CA PRO A 11 -1.73 -62.68 -0.41
C PRO A 11 -1.84 -62.40 1.09
N ASN A 12 -0.77 -62.67 1.82
CA ASN A 12 -0.60 -62.23 3.20
C ASN A 12 -0.40 -60.69 3.18
N PRO A 13 -1.35 -59.87 3.67
CA PRO A 13 -1.13 -58.44 3.74
C PRO A 13 -0.38 -58.15 5.03
N THR A 14 0.93 -57.95 4.92
CA THR A 14 1.71 -57.34 5.99
C THR A 14 1.26 -55.89 6.09
N GLU A 15 0.31 -55.61 6.99
CA GLU A 15 -0.03 -54.26 7.42
C GLU A 15 1.23 -53.63 8.04
N SER A 16 1.95 -52.89 7.21
CA SER A 16 2.95 -51.94 7.65
C SER A 16 2.23 -50.95 8.56
N GLN A 17 2.39 -51.11 9.88
CA GLN A 17 2.03 -50.09 10.87
C GLN A 17 2.78 -48.81 10.52
N GLY A 18 2.11 -47.94 9.75
CA GLY A 18 2.62 -46.62 9.42
C GLY A 18 2.85 -45.88 10.72
N ALA A 19 4.09 -45.55 11.01
CA ALA A 19 4.43 -44.67 12.10
C ALA A 19 3.60 -43.39 11.94
N GLU A 20 2.69 -43.12 12.88
CA GLU A 20 1.96 -41.86 12.94
C GLU A 20 3.00 -40.75 13.02
N VAL A 21 3.18 -40.03 11.92
CA VAL A 21 4.01 -38.84 11.88
C VAL A 21 3.36 -37.85 12.84
N PRO A 22 4.03 -37.43 13.92
CA PRO A 22 3.44 -36.50 14.87
C PRO A 22 3.05 -35.23 14.12
N ALA A 23 1.76 -34.89 14.22
CA ALA A 23 1.22 -33.69 13.60
C ALA A 23 2.06 -32.49 14.06
N LEU A 24 2.55 -31.70 13.10
CA LEU A 24 3.27 -30.48 13.43
C LEU A 24 2.36 -29.59 14.28
N PRO A 25 2.89 -28.97 15.36
CA PRO A 25 2.11 -28.04 16.14
C PRO A 25 1.56 -26.94 15.23
N PRO A 26 0.34 -26.45 15.48
CA PRO A 26 -0.25 -25.40 14.66
C PRO A 26 0.71 -24.20 14.62
N SER A 27 1.02 -23.73 13.41
CA SER A 27 1.87 -22.56 13.22
C SER A 27 1.23 -21.37 13.92
N ASP A 28 1.89 -20.84 14.94
CA ASP A 28 1.44 -19.64 15.65
C ASP A 28 1.34 -18.49 14.61
N PRO A 29 0.16 -17.89 14.41
CA PRO A 29 -0.02 -16.86 13.40
C PRO A 29 0.95 -15.72 13.62
N SER A 30 1.51 -15.20 12.53
CA SER A 30 2.52 -14.13 12.60
C SER A 30 1.96 -12.91 13.33
N PHE A 31 2.83 -12.09 13.95
CA PHE A 31 2.40 -10.88 14.68
C PHE A 31 1.41 -10.03 13.88
N TYR A 32 1.61 -9.88 12.56
CA TYR A 32 0.74 -9.13 11.67
C TYR A 32 -0.67 -9.75 11.52
N GLU A 33 -0.77 -11.08 11.49
CA GLU A 33 -2.06 -11.78 11.38
C GLU A 33 -2.93 -11.58 12.63
N ARG A 34 -2.30 -11.45 13.80
CA ARG A 34 -2.97 -11.16 15.07
C ARG A 34 -3.46 -9.70 15.18
N LEU A 35 -3.02 -8.80 14.31
CA LEU A 35 -3.47 -7.40 14.33
C LEU A 35 -4.87 -7.25 13.73
N GLY A 36 -5.70 -6.45 14.39
CA GLY A 36 -6.93 -5.93 13.79
C GLY A 36 -6.65 -4.97 12.62
N PRO A 37 -7.68 -4.57 11.84
CA PRO A 37 -7.51 -3.77 10.63
C PRO A 37 -6.74 -2.46 10.83
N ALA A 38 -6.97 -1.78 11.97
CA ALA A 38 -6.25 -0.56 12.32
C ALA A 38 -4.76 -0.81 12.59
N GLY A 39 -4.43 -1.87 13.34
CA GLY A 39 -3.05 -2.25 13.61
C GLY A 39 -2.28 -2.59 12.34
N ARG A 40 -2.90 -3.34 11.41
CA ARG A 40 -2.32 -3.63 10.10
C ARG A 40 -2.06 -2.36 9.29
N THR A 41 -3.00 -1.41 9.28
CA THR A 41 -2.84 -0.12 8.61
C THR A 41 -1.69 0.71 9.19
N VAL A 42 -1.50 0.73 10.52
CA VAL A 42 -0.37 1.43 11.15
C VAL A 42 0.97 0.79 10.74
N VAL A 43 1.07 -0.54 10.81
CA VAL A 43 2.29 -1.26 10.42
C VAL A 43 2.64 -1.00 8.94
N GLU A 44 1.64 -0.97 8.07
CA GLU A 44 1.85 -0.64 6.66
C GLU A 44 2.26 0.82 6.45
N ALA A 45 1.66 1.76 7.18
CA ALA A 45 2.06 3.16 7.12
C ALA A 45 3.54 3.32 7.50
N MET A 46 3.98 2.62 8.56
CA MET A 46 5.38 2.60 8.99
C MET A 46 6.30 1.98 7.93
N ALA A 47 5.90 0.85 7.35
CA ALA A 47 6.68 0.18 6.31
C ALA A 47 6.82 1.06 5.05
N ILE A 48 5.74 1.69 4.60
CA ILE A 48 5.76 2.59 3.44
C ILE A 48 6.55 3.86 3.73
N ALA A 49 6.42 4.42 4.93
CA ALA A 49 7.24 5.56 5.33
C ALA A 49 8.74 5.21 5.30
N ALA A 50 9.11 4.04 5.80
CA ALA A 50 10.49 3.56 5.75
C ALA A 50 10.98 3.34 4.30
N ILE A 51 10.18 2.69 3.45
CA ILE A 51 10.51 2.48 2.02
C ILE A 51 10.65 3.82 1.31
N ASN A 52 9.69 4.74 1.50
CA ASN A 52 9.74 6.07 0.89
C ASN A 52 10.93 6.88 1.40
N MET A 53 11.33 6.73 2.66
CA MET A 53 12.53 7.36 3.20
C MET A 53 13.80 6.80 2.57
N VAL A 54 13.93 5.47 2.45
CA VAL A 54 15.07 4.84 1.75
C VAL A 54 15.11 5.28 0.29
N LEU A 55 13.97 5.27 -0.40
CA LEU A 55 13.86 5.69 -1.80
C LEU A 55 14.19 7.18 -1.94
N ALA A 56 13.71 8.03 -1.05
CA ALA A 56 14.04 9.45 -1.03
C ALA A 56 15.53 9.68 -0.76
N LEU A 57 16.16 8.94 0.16
CA LEU A 57 17.60 9.03 0.42
C LEU A 57 18.43 8.57 -0.78
N VAL A 58 18.03 7.48 -1.45
CA VAL A 58 18.68 7.00 -2.68
C VAL A 58 18.52 8.03 -3.79
N LEU A 59 17.29 8.51 -4.02
CA LEU A 59 17.01 9.52 -5.04
C LEU A 59 17.73 10.83 -4.73
N GLN A 60 17.76 11.29 -3.48
CA GLN A 60 18.48 12.49 -3.06
C GLN A 60 19.98 12.31 -3.22
N SER A 61 20.54 11.13 -2.91
CA SER A 61 21.95 10.83 -3.14
C SER A 61 22.31 10.82 -4.63
N LEU A 62 21.38 10.38 -5.49
CA LEU A 62 21.51 10.43 -6.95
C LEU A 62 21.28 11.84 -7.51
N HIS A 63 20.37 12.63 -6.92
CA HIS A 63 20.04 13.99 -7.34
C HIS A 63 21.09 15.02 -6.87
N LEU A 64 21.73 14.79 -5.72
CA LEU A 64 22.84 15.60 -5.21
C LEU A 64 24.06 15.55 -6.14
N GLN A 65 24.15 14.52 -6.99
CA GLN A 65 25.17 14.44 -8.06
C GLN A 65 24.80 15.22 -9.33
N LEU A 66 23.56 15.74 -9.44
CA LEU A 66 23.04 16.30 -10.69
C LEU A 66 22.49 17.74 -10.61
N PHE A 67 22.08 18.26 -9.45
CA PHE A 67 21.43 19.58 -9.41
C PHE A 67 21.70 20.39 -8.12
N LEU A 68 22.77 21.18 -8.14
CA LEU A 68 22.86 22.43 -7.38
C LEU A 68 22.40 23.57 -8.31
N ALA A 69 21.09 23.82 -8.42
CA ALA A 69 20.52 25.12 -8.81
C ALA A 69 19.01 24.99 -9.09
N ALA A 70 18.16 25.54 -8.22
CA ALA A 70 16.89 26.15 -8.62
C ALA A 70 16.35 26.98 -7.44
N PRO A 71 16.39 28.32 -7.51
CA PRO A 71 15.85 29.19 -6.47
C PRO A 71 14.48 29.73 -6.89
N GLU A 72 13.41 28.95 -6.80
CA GLU A 72 12.06 29.47 -7.06
C GLU A 72 11.04 28.87 -6.10
N ASN A 73 10.76 29.57 -4.99
CA ASN A 73 9.47 29.55 -4.25
C ASN A 73 9.44 30.55 -3.07
N VAL A 74 10.02 31.75 -3.22
CA VAL A 74 10.17 32.70 -2.11
C VAL A 74 8.82 33.21 -1.58
N HIS A 75 7.79 33.30 -2.42
CA HIS A 75 6.49 33.88 -2.01
C HIS A 75 5.60 32.91 -1.21
N SER A 76 5.58 31.62 -1.58
CA SER A 76 4.83 30.57 -0.88
C SER A 76 5.39 30.30 0.51
N ILE A 77 6.71 30.37 0.66
CA ILE A 77 7.41 30.19 1.94
C ILE A 77 7.11 31.34 2.91
N GLU A 78 7.01 32.57 2.41
CA GLU A 78 6.70 33.76 3.22
C GLU A 78 5.28 33.73 3.80
N LEU A 79 4.31 33.21 3.04
CA LEU A 79 2.94 32.98 3.49
C LEU A 79 2.85 31.84 4.51
N LEU A 80 3.55 30.73 4.27
CA LEU A 80 3.60 29.60 5.21
C LEU A 80 4.24 29.98 6.55
N ARG A 81 5.27 30.84 6.55
CA ARG A 81 5.91 31.34 7.79
C ARG A 81 4.98 32.16 8.68
N LYS A 82 3.91 32.76 8.12
CA LYS A 82 2.92 33.53 8.87
C LYS A 82 1.84 32.68 9.52
N ILE A 83 1.71 31.42 9.13
CA ILE A 83 0.74 30.49 9.68
C ILE A 83 1.34 29.80 10.91
N ASN A 84 0.55 29.67 11.98
CA ASN A 84 0.99 28.96 13.18
C ASN A 84 1.43 27.52 12.82
N PRO A 85 2.63 27.07 13.22
CA PRO A 85 3.16 25.76 12.87
C PRO A 85 2.26 24.60 13.36
N ALA A 86 1.55 24.77 14.47
CA ALA A 86 0.58 23.78 14.95
C ALA A 86 -0.62 23.65 14.01
N VAL A 87 -1.06 24.77 13.41
CA VAL A 87 -2.15 24.77 12.42
C VAL A 87 -1.70 24.09 11.13
N LEU A 88 -0.48 24.38 10.65
CA LEU A 88 0.09 23.68 9.49
C LEU A 88 0.22 22.18 9.74
N PHE A 89 0.64 21.78 10.94
CA PHE A 89 0.74 20.37 11.32
C PHE A 89 -0.63 19.66 11.28
N VAL A 90 -1.67 20.26 11.90
CA VAL A 90 -3.03 19.70 11.86
C VAL A 90 -3.56 19.62 10.43
N LEU A 91 -3.32 20.65 9.62
CA LEU A 91 -3.71 20.64 8.21
C LEU A 91 -3.02 19.51 7.46
N ALA A 92 -1.71 19.34 7.60
CA ALA A 92 -0.94 18.33 6.87
C ALA A 92 -1.21 16.89 7.33
N VAL A 93 -1.46 16.66 8.62
CA VAL A 93 -1.56 15.31 9.21
C VAL A 93 -3.00 14.83 9.34
N ALA A 94 -3.97 15.72 9.52
CA ALA A 94 -5.37 15.35 9.76
C ALA A 94 -6.28 15.75 8.60
N ILE A 95 -6.22 16.99 8.13
CA ILE A 95 -7.19 17.52 7.17
C ILE A 95 -6.84 17.14 5.72
N ALA A 96 -5.60 17.36 5.30
CA ALA A 96 -5.14 17.06 3.95
C ALA A 96 -5.33 15.57 3.59
N PRO A 97 -4.97 14.59 4.45
CA PRO A 97 -5.24 13.18 4.18
C PRO A 97 -6.72 12.87 3.97
N VAL A 98 -7.62 13.50 4.72
CA VAL A 98 -9.08 13.31 4.53
C VAL A 98 -9.50 13.81 3.15
N LEU A 99 -9.08 15.02 2.77
CA LEU A 99 -9.44 15.64 1.49
C LEU A 99 -8.84 14.87 0.30
N GLU A 100 -7.55 14.56 0.37
CA GLU A 100 -6.81 13.89 -0.69
C GLU A 100 -7.26 12.44 -0.89
N GLU A 101 -7.47 11.68 0.19
CA GLU A 101 -8.00 10.32 0.05
C GLU A 101 -9.45 10.33 -0.45
N SER A 102 -10.27 11.29 -0.04
CA SER A 102 -11.64 11.40 -0.55
C SER A 102 -11.66 11.70 -2.05
N LEU A 103 -10.79 12.61 -2.51
CA LEU A 103 -10.71 13.01 -3.91
C LEU A 103 -10.07 11.93 -4.79
N PHE A 104 -8.88 11.47 -4.42
CA PHE A 104 -8.08 10.59 -5.26
C PHE A 104 -8.42 9.11 -5.10
N ARG A 105 -9.01 8.67 -3.99
CA ARG A 105 -9.35 7.24 -3.76
C ARG A 105 -10.87 7.06 -3.62
N GLY A 106 -11.50 7.86 -2.78
CA GLY A 106 -12.95 7.80 -2.51
C GLY A 106 -13.78 7.95 -3.78
N LEU A 107 -13.56 9.02 -4.54
CA LEU A 107 -14.32 9.27 -5.77
C LEU A 107 -14.11 8.16 -6.84
N PRO A 108 -12.88 7.76 -7.21
CA PRO A 108 -12.69 6.62 -8.13
C PRO A 108 -13.28 5.30 -7.61
N PHE A 109 -13.24 5.06 -6.30
CA PHE A 109 -13.83 3.87 -5.70
C PHE A 109 -15.37 3.87 -5.80
N LEU A 110 -16.01 5.03 -5.63
CA LEU A 110 -17.44 5.18 -5.86
C LEU A 110 -17.82 4.95 -7.34
N ILE A 111 -17.01 5.46 -8.27
CA ILE A 111 -17.18 5.20 -9.71
C ILE A 111 -17.09 3.69 -9.98
N MET A 112 -16.06 3.00 -9.45
CA MET A 112 -15.89 1.55 -9.59
C MET A 112 -17.11 0.78 -9.05
N ARG A 113 -17.61 1.13 -7.85
CA ARG A 113 -18.80 0.49 -7.28
C ARG A 113 -20.06 0.78 -8.08
N GLY A 114 -20.20 1.98 -8.64
CA GLY A 114 -21.31 2.33 -9.53
C GLY A 114 -21.30 1.48 -10.80
N LEU A 115 -20.15 1.40 -11.47
CA LEU A 115 -19.96 0.59 -12.67
C LEU A 115 -20.22 -0.90 -12.40
N SER A 116 -19.75 -1.42 -11.26
CA SER A 116 -19.96 -2.82 -10.87
C SER A 116 -21.42 -3.16 -10.56
N ARG A 117 -22.27 -2.17 -10.28
CA ARG A 117 -23.70 -2.36 -10.01
C ARG A 117 -24.57 -2.29 -11.25
N TRP A 118 -24.08 -1.66 -12.33
CA TRP A 118 -24.83 -1.42 -13.55
C TRP A 118 -24.72 -2.53 -14.60
N GLY A 119 -23.81 -3.50 -14.42
CA GLY A 119 -23.73 -4.66 -15.29
C GLY A 119 -23.14 -5.87 -14.57
N GLU A 120 -23.47 -7.06 -15.06
CA GLU A 120 -22.77 -8.30 -14.72
C GLU A 120 -21.35 -8.25 -15.30
N MET A 121 -20.47 -7.46 -14.67
CA MET A 121 -19.05 -7.49 -15.02
C MET A 121 -18.47 -8.82 -14.59
N GLN A 122 -17.86 -9.52 -15.54
CA GLN A 122 -17.02 -10.68 -15.24
C GLN A 122 -15.90 -10.27 -14.28
N ASP A 123 -15.47 -11.20 -13.42
CA ASP A 123 -14.46 -10.93 -12.38
C ASP A 123 -13.16 -10.36 -12.95
N ILE A 124 -12.74 -10.83 -14.13
CA ILE A 124 -11.54 -10.34 -14.82
C ILE A 124 -11.72 -8.87 -15.21
N THR A 125 -12.86 -8.52 -15.84
CA THR A 125 -13.16 -7.13 -16.23
C THR A 125 -13.20 -6.22 -15.01
N ARG A 126 -13.77 -6.70 -13.90
CA ARG A 126 -13.83 -5.95 -12.64
C ARG A 126 -12.43 -5.69 -12.08
N GLN A 127 -11.53 -6.67 -12.12
CA GLN A 127 -10.14 -6.49 -11.69
C GLN A 127 -9.37 -5.51 -12.58
N VAL A 128 -9.55 -5.59 -13.90
CA VAL A 128 -8.94 -4.66 -14.87
C VAL A 128 -9.42 -3.23 -14.62
N VAL A 129 -10.72 -3.02 -14.46
CA VAL A 129 -11.29 -1.69 -14.16
C VAL A 129 -10.80 -1.18 -12.81
N PHE A 130 -10.72 -2.05 -11.80
CA PHE A 130 -10.23 -1.70 -10.47
C PHE A 130 -8.76 -1.21 -10.52
N TRP A 131 -7.87 -1.99 -11.12
CA TRP A 131 -6.46 -1.61 -11.22
C TRP A 131 -6.22 -0.47 -12.19
N GLY A 132 -7.00 -0.36 -13.26
CA GLY A 132 -6.95 0.77 -14.19
C GLY A 132 -7.31 2.08 -13.51
N LEU A 133 -8.43 2.14 -12.79
CA LEU A 133 -8.84 3.32 -12.03
C LEU A 133 -7.84 3.65 -10.92
N GLY A 134 -7.36 2.64 -10.19
CA GLY A 134 -6.35 2.81 -9.16
C GLY A 134 -5.02 3.35 -9.69
N GLY A 135 -4.56 2.83 -10.82
CA GLY A 135 -3.36 3.29 -11.51
C GLY A 135 -3.47 4.74 -11.94
N CYS A 136 -4.57 5.11 -12.63
CA CYS A 136 -4.82 6.49 -13.04
C CYS A 136 -4.89 7.44 -11.83
N ALA A 137 -5.59 7.04 -10.77
CA ALA A 137 -5.68 7.82 -9.54
C ALA A 137 -4.31 8.03 -8.87
N ALA A 138 -3.49 6.98 -8.81
CA ALA A 138 -2.15 7.04 -8.26
C ALA A 138 -1.22 7.95 -9.09
N VAL A 139 -1.34 7.92 -10.42
CA VAL A 139 -0.59 8.82 -11.31
C VAL A 139 -1.01 10.28 -11.08
N LEU A 140 -2.31 10.57 -11.04
CA LEU A 140 -2.80 11.93 -10.77
C LEU A 140 -2.37 12.44 -9.40
N PHE A 141 -2.44 11.58 -8.38
CA PHE A 141 -1.96 11.90 -7.04
C PHE A 141 -0.46 12.22 -7.03
N ALA A 142 0.34 11.43 -7.74
CA ALA A 142 1.77 11.67 -7.88
C ALA A 142 2.05 13.02 -8.55
N PHE A 143 1.42 13.32 -9.69
CA PHE A 143 1.60 14.59 -10.37
C PHE A 143 1.13 15.81 -9.56
N ALA A 144 0.06 15.68 -8.77
CA ALA A 144 -0.37 16.74 -7.86
C ALA A 144 0.68 17.10 -6.80
N HIS A 145 1.61 16.18 -6.52
CA HIS A 145 2.70 16.35 -5.57
C HIS A 145 4.07 16.58 -6.24
N ALA A 146 4.11 16.66 -7.58
CA ALA A 146 5.34 17.00 -8.27
C ALA A 146 5.63 18.50 -8.10
N ASN A 147 6.81 18.85 -7.56
CA ASN A 147 7.25 20.24 -7.52
C ASN A 147 7.37 20.77 -8.95
N SER A 148 6.65 21.84 -9.25
CA SER A 148 6.34 22.39 -10.58
C SER A 148 7.53 23.02 -11.33
N GLY A 149 8.77 22.59 -11.09
CA GLY A 149 9.96 23.34 -11.48
C GLY A 149 10.92 22.72 -12.51
N ALA A 150 11.10 21.38 -12.60
CA ALA A 150 12.28 20.90 -13.32
C ALA A 150 12.16 19.62 -14.15
N SER A 151 11.15 18.75 -13.98
CA SER A 151 11.08 17.54 -14.80
C SER A 151 9.70 16.90 -14.83
N PHE A 152 9.25 16.45 -16.00
CA PHE A 152 8.03 15.64 -16.21
C PHE A 152 8.17 14.19 -15.70
N HIS A 153 8.93 13.98 -14.62
CA HIS A 153 9.15 12.66 -14.05
C HIS A 153 8.03 12.34 -13.06
N LEU A 154 7.46 11.13 -13.19
CA LEU A 154 6.49 10.62 -12.25
C LEU A 154 7.15 10.46 -10.86
N PRO A 155 6.68 11.15 -9.81
CA PRO A 155 7.28 11.01 -8.49
C PRO A 155 6.89 9.66 -7.90
N LEU A 156 7.80 8.69 -8.09
CA LEU A 156 7.64 7.28 -7.74
C LEU A 156 7.16 7.05 -6.29
N PRO A 157 7.70 7.72 -5.25
CA PRO A 157 7.24 7.51 -3.87
C PRO A 157 5.74 7.80 -3.71
N GLN A 158 5.25 8.88 -4.31
CA GLN A 158 3.86 9.31 -4.27
C GLN A 158 2.98 8.39 -5.11
N PHE A 159 3.46 7.94 -6.27
CA PHE A 159 2.76 6.97 -7.09
C PHE A 159 2.58 5.62 -6.37
N LEU A 160 3.64 5.08 -5.77
CA LEU A 160 3.59 3.81 -5.03
C LEU A 160 2.68 3.93 -3.80
N PHE A 161 2.76 5.04 -3.06
CA PHE A 161 1.84 5.34 -1.98
C PHE A 161 0.39 5.42 -2.48
N GLY A 162 0.18 6.03 -3.65
CA GLY A 162 -1.06 6.06 -4.42
C GLY A 162 -1.69 4.68 -4.59
N LEU A 163 -0.93 3.76 -5.20
CA LEU A 163 -1.35 2.39 -5.44
C LEU A 163 -1.62 1.61 -4.15
N TRP A 164 -0.77 1.78 -3.13
CA TRP A 164 -0.98 1.09 -1.87
C TRP A 164 -2.25 1.57 -1.16
N SER A 165 -2.48 2.88 -1.13
CA SER A 165 -3.72 3.46 -0.57
C SER A 165 -4.95 2.97 -1.32
N TRP A 166 -4.86 2.83 -2.65
CA TRP A 166 -5.90 2.21 -3.48
C TRP A 166 -6.16 0.73 -3.11
N HIS A 167 -5.11 -0.03 -2.80
CA HIS A 167 -5.28 -1.40 -2.29
C HIS A 167 -5.97 -1.42 -0.91
N VAL A 168 -5.61 -0.49 -0.01
CA VAL A 168 -6.18 -0.38 1.35
C VAL A 168 -7.66 0.01 1.30
N ILE A 169 -8.08 0.95 0.45
CA ILE A 169 -9.50 1.31 0.34
C ILE A 169 -10.35 0.11 -0.13
N ASN A 170 -9.81 -0.74 -1.01
CA ASN A 170 -10.53 -1.93 -1.49
C ASN A 170 -10.67 -3.01 -0.43
N THR A 171 -9.62 -3.22 0.37
CA THR A 171 -9.58 -4.31 1.36
C THR A 171 -10.19 -3.92 2.71
N ARG A 172 -10.09 -2.65 3.11
CA ARG A 172 -10.49 -2.19 4.46
C ARG A 172 -11.43 -1.00 4.45
N GLY A 173 -11.45 -0.22 3.37
CA GLY A 173 -12.31 0.95 3.21
C GLY A 173 -11.61 2.29 3.40
N LEU A 174 -12.30 3.37 3.01
CA LEU A 174 -11.73 4.72 2.91
C LEU A 174 -11.12 5.23 4.23
N ARG A 175 -11.77 4.96 5.37
CA ARG A 175 -11.27 5.38 6.69
C ARG A 175 -9.86 4.87 7.00
N TYR A 176 -9.49 3.69 6.50
CA TYR A 176 -8.16 3.12 6.71
C TYR A 176 -7.15 3.65 5.70
N SER A 177 -7.60 4.06 4.51
CA SER A 177 -6.78 4.82 3.56
C SER A 177 -6.40 6.19 4.14
N ILE A 178 -7.39 6.90 4.71
CA ILE A 178 -7.19 8.17 5.42
C ILE A 178 -6.22 7.98 6.60
N LEU A 179 -6.41 6.94 7.41
CA LEU A 179 -5.51 6.64 8.52
C LEU A 179 -4.08 6.35 8.03
N LEU A 180 -3.92 5.54 6.99
CA LEU A 180 -2.62 5.23 6.39
C LEU A 180 -1.89 6.52 5.98
N HIS A 181 -2.59 7.41 5.29
CA HIS A 181 -2.06 8.69 4.83
C HIS A 181 -1.74 9.64 5.98
N GLY A 182 -2.64 9.78 6.96
CA GLY A 182 -2.36 10.59 8.15
C GLY A 182 -1.14 10.11 8.93
N VAL A 183 -0.99 8.79 9.13
CA VAL A 183 0.21 8.23 9.79
C VAL A 183 1.46 8.43 8.95
N HIS A 184 1.37 8.27 7.62
CA HIS A 184 2.48 8.54 6.71
C HIS A 184 2.96 9.99 6.79
N ASN A 185 2.03 10.96 6.74
CA ASN A 185 2.35 12.38 6.88
C ASN A 185 2.89 12.74 8.26
N LEU A 186 2.37 12.10 9.32
CA LEU A 186 2.89 12.26 10.68
C LEU A 186 4.34 11.80 10.78
N LEU A 187 4.65 10.63 10.22
CA LEU A 187 6.00 10.07 10.23
C LEU A 187 6.97 10.96 9.44
N LEU A 188 6.58 11.41 8.25
CA LEU A 188 7.41 12.35 7.47
C LEU A 188 7.62 13.67 8.22
N SER A 189 6.56 14.25 8.78
CA SER A 189 6.64 15.53 9.51
C SER A 189 7.54 15.44 10.74
N THR A 190 7.43 14.36 11.51
CA THR A 190 8.25 14.14 12.72
C THR A 190 9.72 13.87 12.40
N LEU A 191 10.01 13.16 11.30
CA LEU A 191 11.38 12.92 10.83
C LEU A 191 12.03 14.20 10.32
N LEU A 192 11.30 15.02 9.56
CA LEU A 192 11.80 16.31 9.06
C LEU A 192 12.11 17.29 10.21
N LEU A 193 11.28 17.32 11.26
CA LEU A 193 11.53 18.16 12.43
C LEU A 193 12.77 17.75 13.23
N ARG A 194 13.13 16.46 13.27
CA ARG A 194 14.36 15.98 13.93
C ARG A 194 15.63 16.24 13.13
N GLY A 195 15.54 16.35 11.80
CA GLY A 195 16.69 16.65 10.95
C GLY A 195 17.10 18.13 10.93
N ALA A 196 16.25 19.02 11.48
CA ALA A 196 16.45 20.47 11.48
C ALA A 196 16.97 21.04 12.82
N SER A 197 17.11 20.18 13.83
CA SER A 197 17.64 20.49 15.18
C SER A 197 19.05 19.93 15.35
#